data_AF-A0A535J9L7-F1
#
_entry.id   AF-A0A535J9L7-F1
#
_cell.length_a   1.000
_cell.length_b   1.000
_cell.length_c   1.000
_cell.angle_alpha   90.00
_cell.angle_beta   90.00
_cell.angle_gamma   90.00
#
_symmetry.space_group_name_H-M   'P 1'
#
loop_
_entity.id
_entity.type
_entity.pdbx_description
1 polymer ?
#
loop_
_entity_poly.entity_id
_entity_poly.type
_entity_poly.pdbx_seq_one_letter_code
_entity_poly.pdbx_strand_id
1 'polypeptide(L)'
;LMMSDVCKHCKNASCMEVCPTNALMRTEYDTVYLQKDVCNGCRNCISACPYGVIGFNEEQGVAQKCTLCYDRLQGGLQPACAKACPTESIKFGYIEDLHKVADDRLANLRKQGYAKAQLYGRDDKVYGGLNAFFLLMDKPEVYKLPNEANATLPSRNNLPGYVGGVATAVVGLIAGLLAFRNGRMNGVPNNNATPPPH
;
A
#
# COMPACT_ATOMS: atom_id res chain seq x y z
N LEU A 1 18.49 2.59 -18.41
CA LEU A 1 18.80 1.28 -17.78
C LEU A 1 17.60 0.38 -17.98
N MET A 2 17.79 -0.90 -18.32
CA MET A 2 16.69 -1.84 -18.56
C MET A 2 16.22 -2.47 -17.24
N MET A 3 14.91 -2.61 -17.07
CA MET A 3 14.26 -3.28 -15.94
C MET A 3 12.95 -3.89 -16.42
N SER A 4 12.64 -5.11 -15.97
CA SER A 4 11.33 -5.71 -16.20
C SER A 4 10.30 -5.02 -15.31
N ASP A 5 9.31 -4.38 -15.92
CA ASP A 5 8.25 -3.70 -15.18
C ASP A 5 7.06 -4.64 -14.93
N VAL A 6 7.02 -5.20 -13.73
CA VAL A 6 6.00 -6.16 -13.27
C VAL A 6 5.45 -5.79 -11.90
N CYS A 7 4.30 -6.34 -11.53
CA CYS A 7 3.79 -6.25 -10.16
C CYS A 7 4.86 -6.74 -9.17
N LYS A 8 5.11 -5.94 -8.13
CA LYS A 8 6.11 -6.25 -7.10
C LYS A 8 5.59 -7.18 -6.00
N HIS A 9 4.28 -7.49 -6.02
CA HIS A 9 3.58 -8.30 -5.03
C HIS A 9 3.95 -7.93 -3.58
N CYS A 10 3.92 -6.62 -3.28
CA CYS A 10 4.40 -6.05 -2.02
C CYS A 10 3.81 -6.75 -0.80
N LYS A 11 4.57 -6.90 0.29
CA LYS A 11 4.06 -7.43 1.55
C LYS A 11 2.96 -6.53 2.13
N ASN A 12 3.21 -5.21 2.13
CA ASN A 12 2.19 -4.20 2.44
C ASN A 12 1.74 -3.55 1.12
N ALA A 13 0.65 -4.07 0.54
CA ALA A 13 0.20 -3.66 -0.79
C ALA A 13 -0.79 -2.50 -0.73
N SER A 14 -0.38 -1.30 -1.15
CA SER A 14 -1.25 -0.11 -1.24
C SER A 14 -2.54 -0.38 -2.03
N CYS A 15 -2.45 -1.18 -3.10
CA CYS A 15 -3.60 -1.56 -3.92
C CYS A 15 -4.64 -2.41 -3.16
N MET A 16 -4.24 -3.21 -2.17
CA MET A 16 -5.16 -3.95 -1.31
C MET A 16 -5.83 -3.00 -0.31
N GLU A 17 -5.10 -2.05 0.30
CA GLU A 17 -5.66 -1.11 1.28
C GLU A 17 -6.78 -0.22 0.72
N VAL A 18 -6.69 0.15 -0.56
CA VAL A 18 -7.64 1.09 -1.19
C VAL A 18 -8.79 0.42 -1.92
N CYS A 19 -8.80 -0.91 -2.02
CA CYS A 19 -9.81 -1.64 -2.79
C CYS A 19 -11.11 -1.75 -1.97
N PRO A 20 -12.19 -1.05 -2.34
CA PRO A 20 -13.39 -1.01 -1.51
C PRO A 20 -14.16 -2.34 -1.50
N THR A 21 -13.95 -3.19 -2.51
CA THR A 21 -14.63 -4.49 -2.63
C THR A 21 -13.78 -5.66 -2.15
N ASN A 22 -12.55 -5.42 -1.69
CA ASN A 22 -11.57 -6.46 -1.37
C ASN A 22 -11.30 -7.43 -2.54
N ALA A 23 -11.46 -6.97 -3.80
CA ALA A 23 -11.12 -7.76 -4.99
C ALA A 23 -9.62 -8.10 -5.09
N LEU A 24 -8.77 -7.32 -4.43
CA LEU A 24 -7.34 -7.60 -4.31
C LEU A 24 -7.06 -8.32 -2.99
N MET A 25 -6.52 -9.54 -3.08
CA MET A 25 -6.28 -10.41 -1.93
C MET A 25 -4.86 -10.99 -1.91
N ARG A 26 -4.45 -11.52 -0.76
CA ARG A 26 -3.21 -12.29 -0.61
C ARG A 26 -3.50 -13.77 -0.84
N THR A 27 -2.75 -14.41 -1.74
CA THR A 27 -2.81 -15.87 -1.97
C THR A 27 -1.99 -16.63 -0.95
N GLU A 28 -2.15 -17.95 -0.92
CA GLU A 28 -1.30 -18.94 -0.22
C GLU A 28 0.19 -18.86 -0.59
N TYR A 29 0.52 -18.35 -1.79
CA TYR A 29 1.89 -18.13 -2.25
C TYR A 29 2.46 -16.73 -1.90
N ASP A 30 1.83 -16.01 -0.98
CA ASP A 30 2.14 -14.62 -0.58
C ASP A 30 2.08 -13.59 -1.73
N THR A 31 1.41 -13.92 -2.83
CA THR A 31 1.21 -13.02 -3.97
C THR A 31 -0.04 -12.17 -3.78
N VAL A 32 -0.01 -10.92 -4.23
CA VAL A 32 -1.24 -10.15 -4.42
C VAL A 32 -1.96 -10.63 -5.68
N TYR A 33 -3.23 -11.02 -5.60
CA TYR A 33 -4.05 -11.48 -6.72
C TYR A 33 -5.31 -10.62 -6.86
N LEU A 34 -5.81 -10.43 -8.10
CA LEU A 34 -7.03 -9.67 -8.39
C LEU A 34 -8.13 -10.63 -8.84
N GLN A 35 -9.20 -10.70 -8.05
CA GLN A 35 -10.43 -11.44 -8.34
C GLN A 35 -11.31 -10.61 -9.25
N LYS A 36 -11.35 -10.97 -10.55
CA LYS A 36 -12.02 -10.17 -11.58
C LYS A 36 -13.54 -10.08 -11.35
N ASP A 37 -14.13 -11.16 -10.88
CA ASP A 37 -15.54 -11.31 -10.52
C ASP A 37 -15.98 -10.44 -9.34
N VAL A 38 -15.04 -10.07 -8.45
CA VAL A 38 -15.30 -9.17 -7.30
C VAL A 38 -14.97 -7.71 -7.63
N CYS A 39 -14.24 -7.46 -8.71
CA CYS A 39 -13.78 -6.12 -9.09
C CYS A 39 -14.96 -5.30 -9.65
N ASN A 40 -15.26 -4.17 -9.00
CA ASN A 40 -16.30 -3.22 -9.47
C ASN A 40 -15.77 -2.14 -10.42
N GLY A 41 -14.50 -2.22 -10.83
CA GLY A 41 -13.92 -1.28 -11.79
C GLY A 41 -13.66 0.14 -11.27
N CYS A 42 -13.66 0.40 -9.95
CA CYS A 42 -13.49 1.76 -9.39
C CYS A 42 -12.11 2.43 -9.63
N ARG A 43 -11.10 1.68 -10.11
CA ARG A 43 -9.75 2.17 -10.47
C ARG A 43 -8.89 2.73 -9.31
N ASN A 44 -9.36 2.73 -8.06
CA ASN A 44 -8.55 3.19 -6.90
C ASN A 44 -7.20 2.46 -6.78
N CYS A 45 -7.16 1.17 -7.09
CA CYS A 45 -5.93 0.39 -7.04
C CYS A 45 -4.88 0.87 -8.05
N ILE A 46 -5.30 1.43 -9.18
CA ILE A 46 -4.41 1.94 -10.24
C ILE A 46 -3.67 3.17 -9.73
N SER A 47 -4.40 4.16 -9.20
CA SER A 47 -3.80 5.39 -8.67
C SER A 47 -2.97 5.15 -7.42
N ALA A 48 -3.36 4.18 -6.57
CA ALA A 48 -2.63 3.85 -5.36
C ALA A 48 -1.37 3.01 -5.59
N CYS A 49 -1.19 2.40 -6.77
CA CYS A 49 -0.03 1.57 -7.04
C CYS A 49 1.20 2.45 -7.33
N PRO A 50 2.20 2.48 -6.45
CA PRO A 50 3.37 3.36 -6.59
C PRO A 50 4.30 2.94 -7.74
N TYR A 51 4.06 1.77 -8.32
CA TYR A 51 4.83 1.22 -9.42
C TYR A 51 4.14 1.39 -10.79
N GLY A 52 2.87 1.82 -10.84
CA GLY A 52 2.17 2.01 -12.11
C GLY A 52 1.88 0.72 -12.90
N VAL A 53 1.90 -0.44 -12.24
CA VAL A 53 1.84 -1.78 -12.87
C VAL A 53 0.44 -2.42 -12.86
N ILE A 54 -0.59 -1.62 -12.60
CA ILE A 54 -1.99 -2.05 -12.66
C ILE A 54 -2.67 -1.28 -13.81
N GLY A 55 -3.19 -2.02 -14.78
CA GLY A 55 -3.95 -1.47 -15.90
C GLY A 55 -5.45 -1.62 -15.71
N PHE A 56 -6.22 -1.04 -16.63
CA PHE A 56 -7.66 -1.23 -16.72
C PHE A 56 -8.01 -1.90 -18.04
N ASN A 57 -8.90 -2.89 -17.98
CA ASN A 57 -9.47 -3.51 -19.16
C ASN A 57 -10.83 -2.86 -19.43
N GLU A 58 -10.90 -2.01 -20.45
CA GLU A 58 -12.11 -1.25 -20.79
C GLU A 58 -13.24 -2.15 -21.31
N GLU A 59 -12.93 -3.29 -21.93
CA GLU A 59 -13.93 -4.25 -22.44
C GLU A 59 -14.62 -5.00 -21.28
N GLN A 60 -13.84 -5.43 -20.29
CA GLN A 60 -14.35 -6.18 -19.13
C GLN A 60 -14.79 -5.28 -17.98
N GLY A 61 -14.47 -3.98 -18.01
CA GLY A 61 -14.78 -3.04 -16.94
C GLY A 61 -14.02 -3.29 -15.62
N VAL A 62 -12.88 -3.99 -15.66
CA VAL A 62 -12.13 -4.40 -14.46
C VAL A 62 -10.65 -4.05 -14.55
N ALA A 63 -10.01 -3.86 -13.39
CA ALA A 63 -8.56 -3.70 -13.34
C ALA A 63 -7.83 -5.03 -13.62
N GLN A 64 -6.61 -4.96 -14.16
CA GLN A 64 -5.77 -6.11 -14.49
C GLN A 64 -4.32 -5.83 -14.10
N LYS A 65 -3.60 -6.89 -13.72
CA LYS A 65 -2.19 -6.82 -13.31
C LYS A 65 -1.55 -8.20 -13.41
N CYS A 66 -0.23 -8.27 -13.27
CA CYS A 66 0.48 -9.54 -13.08
C CYS A 66 -0.13 -10.33 -11.89
N THR A 67 -0.38 -11.61 -12.10
CA THR A 67 -0.94 -12.55 -11.12
C THR A 67 0.13 -13.45 -10.50
N LEU A 68 1.41 -13.17 -10.77
CA LEU A 68 2.53 -14.09 -10.59
C LEU A 68 2.26 -15.49 -11.20
N CYS A 69 1.47 -15.54 -12.27
CA CYS A 69 1.00 -16.79 -12.87
C CYS A 69 0.34 -17.73 -11.85
N TYR A 70 -0.60 -17.21 -11.04
CA TYR A 70 -1.32 -17.96 -10.01
C TYR A 70 -1.84 -19.33 -10.52
N ASP A 71 -2.39 -19.36 -11.73
CA ASP A 71 -2.83 -20.55 -12.46
C ASP A 71 -1.73 -21.61 -12.62
N ARG A 72 -0.51 -21.18 -12.92
CA ARG A 72 0.66 -22.06 -13.07
C ARG A 72 1.18 -22.50 -11.70
N LEU A 73 1.20 -21.60 -10.72
CA LEU A 73 1.64 -21.92 -9.36
C LEU A 73 0.78 -23.01 -8.72
N GLN A 74 -0.54 -22.95 -8.93
CA GLN A 74 -1.47 -24.00 -8.49
C GLN A 74 -1.15 -25.38 -9.09
N GLY A 75 -0.61 -25.40 -10.31
CA GLY A 75 -0.12 -26.61 -10.97
C GLY A 75 1.31 -27.02 -10.61
N GLY A 76 1.95 -26.38 -9.63
CA GLY A 76 3.36 -26.62 -9.28
C GLY A 76 4.36 -26.15 -10.34
N LEU A 77 3.94 -25.26 -11.25
CA LEU A 77 4.76 -24.74 -12.33
C LEU A 77 5.25 -23.32 -12.00
N GLN A 78 6.50 -23.02 -12.34
CA GLN A 78 7.02 -21.66 -12.24
C GLN A 78 6.35 -20.67 -13.21
N PRO A 79 6.37 -19.35 -12.92
CA PRO A 79 5.82 -18.31 -13.80
C PRO A 79 6.38 -18.36 -15.23
N ALA A 80 5.55 -18.00 -16.21
CA ALA A 80 5.93 -18.07 -17.62
C ALA A 80 7.12 -17.16 -17.95
N CYS A 81 7.15 -15.94 -17.41
CA CYS A 81 8.25 -15.00 -17.61
C CYS A 81 9.59 -15.50 -17.04
N ALA A 82 9.56 -16.18 -15.88
CA ALA A 82 10.74 -16.81 -15.30
C ALA A 82 11.22 -17.98 -16.16
N LYS A 83 10.30 -18.87 -16.58
CA LYS A 83 10.62 -20.02 -17.45
C LYS A 83 11.21 -19.60 -18.79
N ALA A 84 10.73 -18.50 -19.37
CA ALA A 84 11.11 -18.06 -20.70
C ALA A 84 12.42 -17.24 -20.74
N CYS A 85 12.96 -16.80 -19.60
CA CYS A 85 14.09 -15.88 -19.57
C CYS A 85 15.39 -16.56 -20.01
N PRO A 86 15.95 -16.23 -21.19
CA PRO A 86 17.12 -16.95 -21.73
C PRO A 86 18.42 -16.61 -21.00
N THR A 87 18.48 -15.44 -20.37
CA THR A 87 19.65 -14.93 -19.65
C THR A 87 19.60 -15.21 -18.15
N GLU A 88 18.59 -15.96 -17.70
CA GLU A 88 18.31 -16.21 -16.27
C GLU A 88 18.26 -14.95 -15.40
N SER A 89 17.86 -13.82 -16.00
CA SER A 89 17.72 -12.55 -15.29
C SER A 89 16.49 -12.51 -14.39
N ILE A 90 15.55 -13.44 -14.61
CA ILE A 90 14.38 -13.68 -13.76
C ILE A 90 14.57 -15.04 -13.12
N LYS A 91 14.69 -15.08 -11.79
CA LYS A 91 14.75 -16.32 -11.00
C LYS A 91 13.48 -16.42 -10.16
N PHE A 92 12.97 -17.64 -10.00
CA PHE A 92 11.76 -17.92 -9.22
C PHE A 92 12.03 -19.03 -8.20
N GLY A 93 11.45 -18.89 -7.01
CA GLY A 93 11.67 -19.79 -5.88
C GLY A 93 11.18 -19.16 -4.58
N TYR A 94 11.47 -19.82 -3.46
CA TYR A 94 11.19 -19.27 -2.14
C TYR A 94 12.05 -18.03 -1.87
N ILE A 95 11.43 -17.02 -1.25
CA ILE A 95 12.04 -15.70 -1.06
C ILE A 95 13.37 -15.78 -0.30
N GLU A 96 13.47 -16.67 0.69
CA GLU A 96 14.67 -16.87 1.50
C GLU A 96 15.84 -17.43 0.70
N ASP A 97 15.59 -18.24 -0.32
CA ASP A 97 16.64 -18.80 -1.18
C ASP A 97 17.03 -17.80 -2.27
N LEU A 98 16.05 -17.09 -2.83
CA LEU A 98 16.32 -16.01 -3.77
C LEU A 98 17.14 -14.88 -3.13
N HIS A 99 16.92 -14.58 -1.85
CA HIS A 99 17.74 -13.61 -1.11
C HIS A 99 19.22 -14.01 -1.07
N LYS A 100 19.53 -15.28 -0.79
CA LYS A 100 20.92 -15.79 -0.78
C LYS A 100 21.56 -15.63 -2.17
N VAL A 101 20.87 -16.08 -3.21
CA VAL A 101 21.34 -15.97 -4.61
C VAL A 101 21.59 -14.51 -5.00
N ALA A 102 20.71 -13.60 -4.58
CA ALA A 102 20.82 -12.19 -4.88
C ALA A 102 21.97 -11.51 -4.12
N ASP A 103 22.19 -11.87 -2.86
CA ASP A 103 23.30 -11.37 -2.04
C ASP A 103 24.65 -11.79 -2.65
N ASP A 104 24.79 -13.05 -3.06
CA ASP A 104 25.99 -13.55 -3.73
C ASP A 104 26.24 -12.81 -5.04
N ARG A 105 25.18 -12.60 -5.84
CA ARG A 105 25.27 -11.85 -7.10
C ARG A 105 25.69 -10.41 -6.85
N LEU A 106 25.12 -9.74 -5.85
CA LEU A 106 25.47 -8.37 -5.47
C LEU A 106 26.93 -8.29 -5.02
N ALA A 107 27.39 -9.20 -4.17
CA ALA A 107 28.76 -9.26 -3.70
C ALA A 107 29.75 -9.41 -4.87
N ASN A 108 29.43 -10.27 -5.84
CA ASN A 108 30.24 -10.45 -7.04
C ASN A 108 30.29 -9.18 -7.90
N LEU A 109 29.17 -8.48 -8.08
CA LEU A 109 29.15 -7.21 -8.83
C LEU A 109 29.97 -6.12 -8.13
N ARG A 110 29.88 -6.02 -6.80
CA ARG A 110 30.68 -5.05 -6.03
C ARG A 110 32.18 -5.32 -6.16
N LYS A 111 32.61 -6.59 -6.14
CA LYS A 111 34.02 -6.98 -6.41
C LYS A 111 34.49 -6.58 -7.81
N GLN A 112 33.58 -6.55 -8.79
CA GLN A 112 33.85 -6.11 -10.15
C GLN A 112 33.82 -4.57 -10.32
N GLY A 113 33.67 -3.81 -9.23
CA GLY A 113 33.70 -2.34 -9.25
C GLY A 113 32.34 -1.67 -9.44
N TYR A 114 31.24 -2.42 -9.51
CA TYR A 114 29.89 -1.85 -9.59
C TYR A 114 29.41 -1.35 -8.22
N ALA A 115 30.00 -0.25 -7.74
CA ALA A 115 29.77 0.29 -6.40
C ALA A 115 28.31 0.69 -6.10
N LYS A 116 27.56 1.09 -7.14
CA LYS A 116 26.16 1.50 -7.01
C LYS A 116 25.15 0.34 -7.04
N ALA A 117 25.62 -0.89 -7.29
CA ALA A 117 24.74 -2.04 -7.30
C ALA A 117 24.09 -2.25 -5.93
N GLN A 118 22.80 -2.57 -5.93
CA GLN A 118 21.99 -2.74 -4.72
C GLN A 118 20.80 -3.67 -4.95
N LEU A 119 20.23 -4.18 -3.85
CA LEU A 119 19.02 -4.98 -3.87
C LEU A 119 17.84 -4.13 -3.42
N TYR A 120 16.80 -4.08 -4.24
CA TYR A 120 15.61 -3.27 -4.05
C TYR A 120 14.41 -4.13 -3.68
N GLY A 121 13.82 -3.88 -2.51
CA GLY A 121 12.66 -4.64 -2.00
C GLY A 121 13.00 -5.97 -1.34
N ARG A 122 14.29 -6.26 -1.14
CA ARG A 122 14.81 -7.45 -0.46
C ARG A 122 14.79 -7.30 1.08
N ASP A 123 14.83 -6.07 1.57
CA ASP A 123 14.61 -5.71 2.98
C ASP A 123 13.21 -5.11 3.16
N ASP A 124 12.87 -4.72 4.38
CA ASP A 124 11.54 -4.22 4.75
C ASP A 124 11.35 -2.71 4.52
N LYS A 125 12.38 -2.00 4.05
CA LYS A 125 12.40 -0.53 3.90
C LYS A 125 11.35 0.02 2.96
N VAL A 126 10.96 -0.76 1.95
CA VAL A 126 9.91 -0.40 1.00
C VAL A 126 8.75 -1.37 1.12
N TYR A 127 7.61 -0.87 1.58
CA TYR A 127 6.36 -1.63 1.69
C TYR A 127 6.48 -2.96 2.48
N GLY A 128 7.36 -3.02 3.48
CA GLY A 128 7.58 -4.21 4.29
C GLY A 128 8.30 -5.36 3.57
N GLY A 129 8.84 -5.10 2.36
CA GLY A 129 9.44 -6.09 1.48
C GLY A 129 8.58 -6.40 0.26
N LEU A 130 9.22 -6.90 -0.79
CA LEU A 130 8.60 -7.20 -2.08
C LEU A 130 8.81 -8.69 -2.44
N ASN A 131 7.74 -9.35 -2.87
CA ASN A 131 7.84 -10.74 -3.35
C ASN A 131 8.32 -10.85 -4.81
N ALA A 132 8.44 -9.72 -5.50
CA ALA A 132 9.32 -9.56 -6.64
C ALA A 132 10.26 -8.37 -6.39
N PHE A 133 11.49 -8.70 -5.99
CA PHE A 133 12.57 -7.77 -5.67
C PHE A 133 13.62 -7.77 -6.78
N PHE A 134 14.48 -6.75 -6.82
CA PHE A 134 15.34 -6.48 -7.97
C PHE A 134 16.78 -6.23 -7.57
N LEU A 135 17.72 -6.68 -8.40
CA LEU A 135 19.08 -6.17 -8.38
C LEU A 135 19.17 -4.96 -9.32
N LEU A 136 19.47 -3.80 -8.75
CA LEU A 136 19.63 -2.54 -9.47
C LEU A 136 21.10 -2.20 -9.61
N MET A 137 21.45 -1.53 -10.71
CA MET A 137 22.82 -1.05 -10.97
C MET A 137 23.02 0.42 -10.56
N ASP A 138 21.95 1.10 -10.18
CA ASP A 138 21.95 2.46 -9.65
C ASP A 138 20.81 2.60 -8.63
N LYS A 139 20.63 3.79 -8.07
CA LYS A 139 19.58 4.10 -7.10
C LYS A 139 18.16 3.89 -7.68
N PRO A 140 17.16 3.50 -6.86
CA PRO A 140 15.81 3.18 -7.33
C PRO A 140 15.15 4.28 -8.16
N GLU A 141 15.43 5.55 -7.87
CA GLU A 141 14.83 6.71 -8.52
C GLU A 141 15.26 6.84 -9.98
N VAL A 142 16.44 6.33 -10.36
CA VAL A 142 16.87 6.26 -11.77
C VAL A 142 15.93 5.36 -12.59
N TYR A 143 15.33 4.37 -11.92
CA TYR A 143 14.33 3.47 -12.49
C TYR A 143 12.90 3.94 -12.23
N LYS A 144 12.71 5.17 -11.71
CA LYS A 144 11.41 5.72 -11.29
C LYS A 144 10.71 4.89 -10.21
N LEU A 145 11.48 4.18 -9.39
CA LEU A 145 10.97 3.42 -8.26
C LEU A 145 10.97 4.27 -6.99
N PRO A 146 10.01 4.06 -6.07
CA PRO A 146 10.03 4.68 -4.76
C PRO A 146 11.22 4.19 -3.93
N ASN A 147 11.72 5.05 -3.06
CA ASN A 147 12.72 4.76 -2.04
C ASN A 147 12.07 4.70 -0.65
N GLU A 148 12.87 4.46 0.39
CA GLU A 148 12.40 4.42 1.78
C GLU A 148 11.66 5.71 2.21
N ALA A 149 12.11 6.88 1.74
CA ALA A 149 11.53 8.16 2.13
C ALA A 149 10.16 8.45 1.50
N ASN A 150 9.85 7.85 0.35
CA ASN A 150 8.58 8.07 -0.36
C ASN A 150 7.72 6.80 -0.51
N ALA A 151 8.14 5.67 0.08
CA ALA A 151 7.35 4.45 0.16
C ALA A 151 6.25 4.57 1.22
N THR A 152 5.19 5.30 0.92
CA THR A 152 4.08 5.56 1.84
C THR A 152 2.87 4.68 1.52
N LEU A 153 2.21 4.20 2.58
CA LEU A 153 0.94 3.48 2.48
C LEU A 153 -0.24 4.45 2.60
N PRO A 154 -1.31 4.28 1.82
CA PRO A 154 -2.54 5.07 1.93
C PRO A 154 -3.07 5.17 3.37
N SER A 155 -3.01 4.07 4.14
CA SER A 155 -3.44 4.02 5.54
C SER A 155 -2.74 5.03 6.46
N ARG A 156 -1.49 5.41 6.17
CA ARG A 156 -0.72 6.39 6.98
C ARG A 156 -1.25 7.80 6.87
N ASN A 157 -2.02 8.14 5.83
CA ASN A 157 -2.55 9.48 5.64
C ASN A 157 -3.78 9.78 6.52
N ASN A 158 -4.32 8.79 7.24
CA ASN A 158 -5.55 8.96 8.02
C ASN A 158 -5.31 9.55 9.42
N LEU A 159 -4.08 9.51 9.95
CA LEU A 159 -3.80 9.95 11.33
C LEU A 159 -4.12 11.43 11.59
N PRO A 160 -3.72 12.40 10.74
CA PRO A 160 -4.10 13.80 10.92
C PRO A 160 -5.62 13.99 10.88
N GLY A 161 -6.31 13.25 10.00
CA GLY A 161 -7.76 13.27 9.90
C GLY A 161 -8.45 12.74 11.17
N TYR A 162 -7.96 11.64 11.74
CA TYR A 162 -8.48 11.12 13.01
C TYR A 162 -8.23 12.09 14.17
N VAL A 163 -7.03 12.66 14.28
CA VAL A 163 -6.72 13.66 15.31
C VAL A 163 -7.63 14.88 15.16
N GLY A 164 -7.80 15.39 13.94
CA GLY A 164 -8.72 16.50 13.66
C GLY A 164 -10.16 16.19 14.00
N GLY A 165 -10.64 14.97 13.68
CA GLY A 165 -11.97 14.50 14.03
C GLY A 165 -12.20 14.41 15.53
N VAL A 166 -11.26 13.82 16.27
CA VAL A 166 -11.30 13.72 17.74
C VAL A 166 -11.28 15.12 18.37
N ALA A 167 -10.39 16.00 17.91
CA ALA A 167 -10.32 17.37 18.41
C ALA A 167 -11.63 18.13 18.20
N THR A 168 -12.23 18.00 17.02
CA THR A 168 -13.52 18.62 16.69
C THR A 168 -14.64 18.09 17.59
N ALA A 169 -14.70 16.78 17.82
CA ALA A 169 -15.68 16.17 18.72
C ALA A 169 -15.53 16.64 20.17
N VAL A 170 -14.29 16.74 20.68
CA VAL A 170 -14.00 17.24 22.03
C VAL A 170 -14.42 18.70 22.17
N VAL A 171 -14.07 19.55 21.21
CA VAL A 171 -14.46 20.96 21.20
C VAL A 171 -15.99 21.10 21.17
N GLY A 172 -16.67 20.31 20.32
CA GLY A 172 -18.13 20.28 20.24
C GLY A 172 -18.79 19.87 21.56
N LEU A 173 -18.26 18.85 22.24
CA LEU A 173 -18.72 18.41 23.56
C LEU A 173 -18.55 19.49 24.62
N ILE A 174 -17.37 20.13 24.68
CA ILE A 174 -17.09 21.21 25.65
C ILE A 174 -18.03 22.39 25.40
N ALA A 175 -18.16 22.83 24.14
CA ALA A 175 -19.06 23.92 23.77
C ALA A 175 -20.52 23.60 24.12
N GLY A 176 -20.97 22.38 23.84
CA GLY A 176 -22.32 21.90 24.19
C GLY A 176 -22.56 21.90 25.70
N LEU A 177 -21.61 21.41 26.50
CA LEU A 177 -21.69 21.43 27.97
C LEU A 177 -21.74 22.85 28.53
N LEU A 178 -20.92 23.77 28.00
CA LEU A 178 -20.92 25.17 28.41
C LEU A 178 -22.24 25.87 28.06
N ALA A 179 -22.78 25.64 26.87
CA ALA A 179 -24.08 26.17 26.45
C ALA A 179 -25.22 25.63 27.33
N PHE A 180 -25.23 24.33 27.62
CA PHE A 180 -26.23 23.70 28.49
C PHE A 180 -26.17 24.25 29.93
N ARG A 181 -24.96 24.44 30.48
CA ARG A 181 -24.77 25.02 31.82
C ARG A 181 -25.30 26.46 31.88
N ASN A 182 -24.98 27.29 30.90
CA ASN A 182 -25.43 28.68 30.86
C ASN A 182 -26.95 28.78 30.66
N GLY A 183 -27.55 27.90 29.86
CA GLY A 183 -29.01 27.81 29.70
C GLY A 183 -29.74 27.45 31.01
N ARG A 184 -29.15 26.57 31.83
CA ARG A 184 -29.71 26.20 33.15
C ARG A 184 -29.61 27.32 34.19
N MET A 185 -28.54 28.13 34.16
CA MET A 185 -28.38 29.26 35.09
C MET A 185 -29.33 30.43 34.79
N ASN A 186 -29.68 30.64 33.51
CA ASN A 186 -30.62 31.69 33.10
C ASN A 186 -32.11 31.31 33.30
N GLY A 187 -32.40 30.06 33.72
CA GLY A 187 -33.75 29.56 33.96
C GLY A 187 -34.20 29.52 35.43
N VAL A 188 -33.43 30.09 36.37
CA VAL A 188 -33.84 30.18 37.79
C VAL A 188 -34.80 31.38 37.95
N PRO A 189 -36.08 31.19 38.30
CA PRO A 189 -36.99 32.31 38.53
C PRO A 189 -36.56 33.09 39.77
N ASN A 190 -36.49 34.42 39.64
CA ASN A 190 -36.18 35.33 40.73
C ASN A 190 -37.43 35.49 41.63
N ASN A 191 -37.46 34.82 42.78
CA ASN A 191 -38.59 34.85 43.73
C ASN A 191 -38.71 36.14 44.57
N ASN A 192 -38.06 37.24 44.17
CA ASN A 192 -38.11 38.52 44.90
C ASN A 192 -39.01 39.56 44.21
N ALA A 193 -40.25 39.19 43.87
CA ALA A 193 -41.28 40.15 43.49
C ALA A 193 -42.13 40.47 44.74
N THR A 194 -41.90 41.63 45.35
CA THR A 194 -42.78 42.20 46.38
C THR A 194 -44.13 42.55 45.76
N PRO A 195 -45.28 42.16 46.37
CA PRO A 195 -46.59 42.53 45.85
C PRO A 195 -46.86 44.03 46.05
N PRO A 196 -47.57 44.68 45.12
CA PRO A 196 -47.88 46.10 45.21
C PRO A 196 -48.88 46.39 46.35
N PRO A 197 -48.79 47.55 47.01
CA PRO A 197 -49.72 47.93 48.06
C PRO A 197 -51.11 48.23 47.49
N HIS A 198 -52.13 47.86 48.28
CA HIS A 198 -53.57 47.98 48.00
C HIS A 198 -54.05 49.42 47.78
#